data_AF-A0A518V1P4-F1
#
_entry.id   AF-A0A518V1P4-F1
#
_cell.length_a   1.000
_cell.length_b   1.000
_cell.length_c   1.000
_cell.angle_alpha   90.00
_cell.angle_beta   90.00
_cell.angle_gamma   90.00
#
_symmetry.space_group_name_H-M   'P 1'
#
loop_
_entity.id
_entity.type
_entity.pdbx_description
1 polymer ?
#
loop_
_entity_poly.entity_id
_entity_poly.type
_entity_poly.pdbx_seq_one_letter_code
_entity_poly.pdbx_strand_id
1 'polypeptide(L)'
;MIRSAFSDGDAMISVFPSFEGGIHLIRVENKERRLIVHSTVKSKTAAELIEQAVFHFKQWKSWMFMPWMPNLEVHLIAKPVILQSSWSQIL
;
A
#
# COMPACT_ATOMS: atom_id res chain seq x y z
N MET A 1 5.79 1.21 11.20
CA MET A 1 6.09 -0.25 11.31
C MET A 1 4.88 -1.01 10.80
N ILE A 2 5.06 -1.79 9.73
CA ILE A 2 4.03 -2.69 9.20
C ILE A 2 3.91 -3.92 10.10
N ARG A 3 2.69 -4.37 10.39
CA ARG A 3 2.44 -5.58 11.19
C ARG A 3 2.43 -6.83 10.32
N SER A 4 1.80 -6.73 9.16
CA SER A 4 1.72 -7.78 8.16
C SER A 4 1.47 -7.17 6.79
N ALA A 5 1.81 -7.90 5.74
CA ALA A 5 1.47 -7.53 4.37
C ALA A 5 0.82 -8.69 3.64
N PHE A 6 -0.13 -8.39 2.75
CA PHE A 6 -0.83 -9.38 1.95
C PHE A 6 -0.76 -9.02 0.47
N SER A 7 -0.82 -10.02 -0.41
CA SER A 7 -0.83 -9.82 -1.86
C SER A 7 -1.73 -10.80 -2.60
N ASP A 8 -2.28 -10.34 -3.72
CA ASP A 8 -2.95 -11.13 -4.76
C ASP A 8 -2.05 -11.37 -6.00
N GLY A 9 -0.76 -11.01 -5.93
CA GLY A 9 0.23 -11.09 -7.01
C GLY A 9 0.48 -9.76 -7.72
N ASP A 10 -0.52 -8.88 -7.77
CA ASP A 10 -0.46 -7.60 -8.49
C ASP A 10 -0.50 -6.39 -7.54
N ALA A 11 -1.33 -6.48 -6.51
CA ALA A 11 -1.50 -5.47 -5.49
C ALA A 11 -0.96 -5.96 -4.14
N MET A 12 -0.74 -5.00 -3.23
CA MET A 12 -0.31 -5.28 -1.87
C MET A 12 -1.18 -4.52 -0.88
N ILE A 13 -1.61 -5.18 0.18
CA ILE A 13 -2.27 -4.58 1.34
C ILE A 13 -1.27 -4.55 2.50
N SER A 14 -0.94 -3.34 2.95
CA SER A 14 -0.16 -3.12 4.17
C SER A 14 -1.09 -2.95 5.37
N VAL A 15 -0.78 -3.66 6.47
CA VAL A 15 -1.51 -3.56 7.74
C VAL A 15 -0.72 -2.73 8.74
N PHE A 16 -1.32 -1.63 9.19
CA PHE A 16 -0.76 -0.75 10.21
C PHE A 16 -1.64 -0.74 11.46
N PRO A 17 -1.05 -0.66 12.66
CA PRO A 17 -1.83 -0.44 13.88
C PRO A 17 -2.43 0.96 13.88
N SER A 18 -3.66 1.11 14.35
CA SER A 18 -4.28 2.41 14.61
C SER A 18 -4.00 2.88 16.05
N PHE A 19 -3.80 4.18 16.25
CA PHE A 19 -3.69 4.78 17.59
C PHE A 19 -5.01 4.74 18.37
N GLU A 20 -6.15 4.68 17.68
CA GLU A 20 -7.49 4.66 18.27
C GLU A 20 -7.99 3.24 18.61
N GLY A 21 -7.13 2.22 18.40
CA GLY A 21 -7.50 0.82 18.49
C GLY A 21 -8.02 0.30 17.15
N GLY A 22 -7.44 -0.80 16.67
CA GLY A 22 -7.76 -1.41 15.38
C GLY A 22 -6.62 -1.35 14.39
N ILE A 23 -6.94 -1.53 13.10
CA ILE A 23 -5.96 -1.61 12.01
C ILE A 23 -6.35 -0.68 10.86
N HIS A 24 -5.32 -0.10 10.25
CA HIS A 24 -5.43 0.59 8.97
C HIS A 24 -4.92 -0.31 7.87
N LEU A 25 -5.76 -0.51 6.86
CA LEU A 25 -5.42 -1.24 5.65
C LEU A 25 -5.18 -0.23 4.53
N ILE A 26 -4.00 -0.29 3.93
CA ILE A 26 -3.65 0.52 2.77
C ILE A 26 -3.31 -0.43 1.62
N ARG A 27 -4.09 -0.35 0.54
CA ARG A 27 -3.84 -1.12 -0.68
C ARG A 27 -3.05 -0.25 -1.65
N VAL A 28 -1.98 -0.80 -2.21
CA VAL A 28 -1.21 -0.19 -3.29
C VAL A 28 -1.24 -1.13 -4.49
N GLU A 29 -1.53 -0.58 -5.66
CA GLU A 29 -1.48 -1.31 -6.93
C GLU A 29 -0.86 -0.43 -8.03
N ASN A 30 -0.17 -1.05 -8.98
CA ASN A 30 0.32 -0.36 -10.17
C ASN A 30 -0.67 -0.53 -11.32
N LYS A 31 -1.27 0.56 -11.80
CA LYS A 31 -2.17 0.57 -12.96
C LYS A 31 -1.71 1.64 -13.93
N GLU A 32 -1.54 1.26 -15.20
CA GLU A 32 -1.29 2.22 -16.28
C GLU A 32 -0.16 3.23 -15.99
N ARG A 33 0.94 2.76 -15.36
CA ARG A 33 2.07 3.58 -14.92
C ARG A 33 1.73 4.61 -13.82
N ARG A 34 0.74 4.30 -12.99
CA ARG A 34 0.39 5.07 -11.79
C ARG A 34 0.28 4.13 -10.60
N LEU A 35 0.72 4.62 -9.44
CA LEU A 35 0.50 3.93 -8.17
C LEU A 35 -0.84 4.38 -7.62
N ILE A 36 -1.82 3.49 -7.67
CA ILE A 36 -3.13 3.73 -7.08
C ILE A 36 -3.08 3.26 -5.63
N VAL A 37 -3.36 4.17 -4.71
CA VAL A 37 -3.39 3.92 -3.27
C VAL A 37 -4.83 4.01 -2.79
N HIS A 38 -5.37 2.92 -2.25
CA HIS A 38 -6.68 2.93 -1.61
C HIS A 38 -6.51 3.01 -0.09
N SER A 39 -7.08 4.04 0.52
CA SER A 39 -7.04 4.24 1.97
C SER A 39 -8.22 5.09 2.43
N THR A 40 -8.80 4.75 3.58
CA THR A 40 -9.80 5.59 4.26
C THR A 40 -9.20 6.39 5.41
N VAL A 41 -7.89 6.30 5.64
CA VAL A 41 -7.21 7.03 6.71
C VAL A 41 -7.23 8.53 6.40
N LYS A 42 -7.86 9.32 7.28
CA LYS A 42 -7.96 10.78 7.17
C LYS A 42 -7.13 11.41 8.30
N SER A 43 -5.97 12.01 8.00
CA SER A 43 -5.20 12.93 8.88
C SER A 43 -3.79 13.16 8.32
N LYS A 44 -2.99 14.00 8.99
CA LYS A 44 -1.55 14.15 8.73
C LYS A 44 -0.79 12.81 8.84
N THR A 45 -1.22 11.93 9.74
CA THR A 45 -0.69 10.56 9.91
C THR A 45 -0.96 9.67 8.68
N ALA A 46 -1.99 9.98 7.89
CA ALA A 46 -2.29 9.23 6.68
C ALA A 46 -1.16 9.31 5.65
N ALA A 47 -0.51 10.48 5.51
CA ALA A 47 0.59 10.67 4.56
C ALA A 47 1.77 9.75 4.88
N GLU A 48 2.20 9.71 6.14
CA GLU A 48 3.31 8.85 6.59
C GLU A 48 3.01 7.37 6.39
N LEU A 49 1.77 6.93 6.67
CA LEU A 49 1.37 5.54 6.46
C LEU A 49 1.28 5.18 4.97
N ILE A 50 0.80 6.11 4.13
CA ILE A 50 0.76 5.95 2.68
C ILE A 50 2.18 5.86 2.11
N GLU A 51 3.09 6.73 2.54
CA GLU A 51 4.50 6.70 2.13
C GLU A 51 5.16 5.37 2.50
N GLN A 52 4.96 4.89 3.73
CA GLN A 52 5.45 3.58 4.16
C GLN A 52 4.85 2.44 3.32
N ALA A 53 3.56 2.46 3.03
CA ALA A 53 2.90 1.45 2.21
C ALA A 53 3.45 1.42 0.77
N VAL A 54 3.64 2.60 0.17
CA VAL A 54 4.25 2.76 -1.16
C VAL A 54 5.69 2.28 -1.16
N PHE A 55 6.47 2.60 -0.12
CA PHE A 55 7.84 2.15 0.01
C PHE A 55 7.92 0.62 0.08
N HIS A 56 7.11 -0.02 0.92
CA HIS A 56 7.06 -1.49 1.00
C HIS A 56 6.61 -2.12 -0.32
N PHE A 57 5.66 -1.51 -1.03
CA PHE A 57 5.24 -2.00 -2.34
C PHE A 57 6.41 -1.99 -3.34
N LYS A 58 7.18 -0.89 -3.37
CA LYS A 58 8.38 -0.79 -4.21
C LYS A 58 9.47 -1.78 -3.79
N GLN A 59 9.63 -2.06 -2.49
CA GLN A 59 10.59 -3.08 -2.03
C GLN A 59 10.19 -4.47 -2.50
N TRP A 60 8.90 -4.81 -2.38
CA TRP A 60 8.37 -6.07 -2.89
C TRP A 60 8.50 -6.18 -4.41
N LYS A 61 8.19 -5.10 -5.15
CA LYS A 61 8.42 -4.98 -6.59
C LYS A 61 9.75 -4.26 -6.86
N SER A 62 10.86 -4.83 -6.39
CA SER A 62 12.19 -4.20 -6.35
C SER A 62 12.68 -3.59 -7.68
N TRP A 63 12.21 -4.09 -8.82
CA TRP A 63 12.46 -3.51 -10.15
C TRP A 63 12.00 -2.05 -10.27
N MET A 64 11.10 -1.58 -9.39
CA MET A 64 10.64 -0.19 -9.32
C MET A 64 11.70 0.81 -8.81
N PHE A 65 12.82 0.33 -8.26
CA PHE A 65 13.97 1.17 -7.89
C PHE A 65 15.03 1.28 -9.00
N MET A 66 14.82 0.61 -10.14
CA MET A 66 15.82 0.61 -11.20
C MET A 66 15.94 2.00 -11.87
N PRO A 67 17.15 2.42 -12.30
CA PRO A 67 17.37 3.75 -12.87
C PRO A 67 16.56 4.06 -14.14
N TRP A 68 16.16 3.03 -14.88
CA TRP A 68 15.37 3.14 -16.10
C TRP A 68 13.86 3.27 -15.84
N MET A 69 13.42 3.09 -14.59
CA MET A 69 12.01 3.15 -14.23
C MET A 69 11.55 4.61 -14.11
N PRO A 70 10.52 5.04 -14.87
CA PRO A 70 9.98 6.39 -14.72
C PRO A 70 9.36 6.58 -13.33
N ASN A 71 9.42 7.81 -12.83
CA ASN A 71 8.71 8.19 -11.61
C ASN A 71 7.21 7.99 -11.84
N LEU A 72 6.60 7.13 -11.03
CA LEU A 72 5.16 6.90 -11.06
C LEU A 72 4.45 7.91 -10.17
N GLU A 73 3.40 8.52 -10.70
CA GLU A 73 2.52 9.36 -9.91
C GLU A 73 1.75 8.52 -8.89
N VAL A 74 1.60 9.04 -7.67
CA VAL A 74 0.81 8.42 -6.61
C VAL A 74 -0.58 9.06 -6.59
N HIS A 75 -1.60 8.25 -6.80
CA HIS A 75 -3.00 8.66 -6.84
C HIS A 75 -3.74 8.06 -5.65
N LEU A 76 -4.25 8.91 -4.76
CA LEU A 76 -4.98 8.48 -3.57
C LEU A 76 -6.48 8.39 -3.87
N ILE A 77 -7.06 7.22 -3.60
CA ILE A 77 -8.49 6.96 -3.68
C ILE A 77 -9.03 6.66 -2.27
N ALA A 78 -9.99 7.46 -1.85
CA ALA A 78 -10.67 7.30 -0.56
C ALA A 78 -11.68 6.14 -0.61
N LYS A 79 -11.19 4.90 -0.53
CA LYS A 79 -12.02 3.69 -0.61
C LYS A 79 -11.65 2.70 0.51
N PRO A 80 -12.65 2.07 1.18
CA PRO A 80 -12.37 1.03 2.16
C PRO A 80 -11.66 -0.14 1.50
N VAL A 81 -10.62 -0.63 2.19
CA VAL A 81 -9.86 -1.82 1.81
C VAL A 81 -10.37 -2.98 2.64
N ILE A 82 -10.74 -4.07 1.99
CA ILE A 82 -11.21 -5.30 2.62
C ILE A 82 -10.24 -6.41 2.24
N LEU A 83 -9.68 -7.09 3.24
CA LEU A 83 -8.85 -8.26 3.01
C LEU A 83 -9.76 -9.45 2.64
N GLN A 84 -9.50 -10.08 1.49
CA GLN A 84 -10.24 -11.25 1.03
C GLN A 84 -9.41 -12.52 1.25
N SER A 85 -10.06 -13.68 1.33
CA SER A 85 -9.41 -14.98 1.56
C SER A 85 -8.44 -15.40 0.45
N SER A 86 -8.55 -14.82 -0.75
CA SER A 86 -7.64 -15.06 -1.86
C SER A 86 -6.27 -14.38 -1.70
N TRP A 87 -6.11 -13.50 -0.72
CA TRP A 87 -4.87 -12.77 -0.50
C TRP A 87 -3.91 -13.59 0.35
N SER A 88 -2.69 -13.76 -0.13
CA SER A 88 -1.63 -14.48 0.58
C SER A 88 -0.85 -13.52 1.47
N GLN A 89 -0.52 -13.94 2.70
CA GLN A 89 0.41 -13.17 3.53
C GLN A 89 1.83 -13.28 2.97
N ILE A 90 2.53 -12.14 2.85
CA ILE A 90 3.89 -12.04 2.29
C ILE A 90 4.90 -11.43 3.27
N LEU A 91 4.42 -10.89 4.40
CA LEU A 91 5.22 -10.37 5.51
C LEU A 91 4.45 -10.51 6.83
#